data_AF-A0A947GQI8-F1
#
_entry.id   AF-A0A947GQI8-F1
#
_cell.length_a   1.000
_cell.length_b   1.000
_cell.length_c   1.000
_cell.angle_alpha   90.00
_cell.angle_beta   90.00
_cell.angle_gamma   90.00
#
_symmetry.space_group_name_H-M   'P 1'
#
loop_
_entity.id
_entity.type
_entity.pdbx_description
1 polymer ?
#
loop_
_entity_poly.entity_id
_entity_poly.type
_entity_poly.pdbx_seq_one_letter_code
_entity_poly.pdbx_strand_id
1 'polypeptide(L)'
;MKTSRIFGFCLMLSALAASLLTQAADIDIYSDNSGTAGVPNVLLVLDNAASFSASVPTSCEYVGGGSPSLGQTAGGIEQCAIYNVVSSLPEGAVNLGLMVYSASNIQDWNPSTNSLGTNCGSAEGGCLVQPVALMSGDRKKNFLAWIKTWKANNSDKDGFNIKVNGQSTGAVMQEAWAYYAGKTGLSGRTYTAPPAGCQKNFVIFLGNAYGPAGGPGDGASANVLGALTAAPGVTAAQLENIVIPSGKYGTSAFSCGSYSMGNHTVPSGLYADEWARYMYQTDLYGAFDDKQGITTYTVGLLGSDCKPDYPALLTSMAKNGGGKYFGTSGYEEISTAILKILNEVQAVNSVFSSASLPVSVNAQGTYLNQIFLGMFRPDGSASPRWLGNLKQYKFILEYPDPSNPDPNKATLKLGDSNGDPAISAAGTGFITSTAVSYWTKKDTAV
;
A
#
# COMPACT_ATOMS: atom_id res chain seq x y z
N MET A 1 46.29 44.65 -37.69
CA MET A 1 45.45 43.43 -37.92
C MET A 1 45.52 42.37 -36.81
N LYS A 2 46.53 42.32 -35.92
CA LYS A 2 46.62 41.29 -34.86
C LYS A 2 45.76 41.56 -33.61
N THR A 3 45.53 42.83 -33.26
CA THR A 3 44.77 43.23 -32.05
C THR A 3 43.26 43.01 -32.16
N SER A 4 42.69 43.19 -33.35
CA SER A 4 41.25 43.00 -33.59
C SER A 4 40.80 41.52 -33.53
N ARG A 5 41.70 40.58 -33.85
CA ARG A 5 41.41 39.13 -33.75
C ARG A 5 41.41 38.61 -32.31
N ILE A 6 42.22 39.20 -31.43
CA ILE A 6 42.27 38.82 -30.01
C ILE A 6 41.01 39.31 -29.29
N PHE A 7 40.55 40.53 -29.61
CA PHE A 7 39.30 41.06 -29.05
C PHE A 7 38.07 40.23 -29.43
N GLY A 8 37.98 39.77 -30.69
CA GLY A 8 36.89 38.89 -31.12
C GLY A 8 36.91 37.52 -30.43
N PHE A 9 38.09 36.95 -30.16
CA PHE A 9 38.21 35.68 -29.48
C PHE A 9 37.86 35.78 -27.99
N CYS A 10 38.25 36.87 -27.31
CA CYS A 10 37.85 37.12 -25.93
C CYS A 10 36.34 37.37 -25.79
N LEU A 11 35.70 38.02 -26.78
CA LEU A 11 34.25 38.26 -26.77
C LEU A 11 33.43 36.98 -27.00
N MET A 12 33.94 36.03 -27.79
CA MET A 12 33.30 34.71 -27.94
C MET A 12 33.49 33.83 -26.70
N LEU A 13 34.65 33.90 -26.03
CA LEU A 13 34.90 33.14 -24.80
C LEU A 13 34.03 33.64 -23.63
N SER A 14 33.80 34.95 -23.53
CA SER A 14 32.89 35.52 -22.52
C SER A 14 31.42 35.23 -22.83
N ALA A 15 31.02 35.16 -24.10
CA ALA A 15 29.67 34.75 -24.50
C ALA A 15 29.39 33.26 -24.23
N LEU A 16 30.39 32.36 -24.38
CA LEU A 16 30.27 30.95 -24.00
C LEU A 16 30.30 30.72 -22.48
N ALA A 17 30.99 31.57 -21.72
CA ALA A 17 31.00 31.51 -20.26
C ALA A 17 29.68 32.02 -19.65
N ALA A 18 28.99 32.97 -20.30
CA ALA A 18 27.70 33.48 -19.85
C ALA A 18 26.55 32.45 -19.97
N SER A 19 26.65 31.46 -20.87
CA SER A 19 25.69 30.35 -20.98
C SER A 19 25.78 29.33 -19.84
N LEU A 20 26.78 29.42 -18.95
CA LEU A 20 26.91 28.54 -17.78
C LEU A 20 26.30 29.15 -16.50
N LEU A 21 25.75 30.36 -16.58
CA LEU A 21 25.08 31.05 -15.46
C LEU A 21 23.58 31.26 -15.68
N THR A 22 22.94 30.44 -16.51
CA THR A 22 21.49 30.24 -16.39
C THR A 22 21.22 29.42 -15.15
N GLN A 23 21.19 30.07 -13.99
CA GLN A 23 20.43 29.57 -12.86
C GLN A 23 18.97 29.58 -13.30
N ALA A 24 18.38 28.39 -13.41
CA ALA A 24 16.93 28.27 -13.48
C ALA A 24 16.39 28.82 -12.15
N ALA A 25 15.89 30.05 -12.19
CA ALA A 25 15.04 30.56 -11.15
C ALA A 25 13.70 29.84 -11.28
N ASP A 26 13.40 29.06 -10.25
CA ASP A 26 12.06 28.96 -9.68
C ASP A 26 10.93 28.58 -10.67
N ILE A 27 10.71 27.26 -10.79
CA ILE A 27 9.36 26.74 -11.07
C ILE A 27 8.87 26.16 -9.75
N ASP A 28 8.51 27.03 -8.81
CA ASP A 28 7.53 26.71 -7.80
C ASP A 28 6.25 26.30 -8.54
N ILE A 29 6.10 25.00 -8.77
CA ILE A 29 4.77 24.43 -8.94
C ILE A 29 4.12 24.62 -7.56
N TYR A 30 3.38 25.71 -7.42
CA TYR A 30 2.41 25.79 -6.35
C TYR A 30 1.43 24.63 -6.59
N SER A 31 1.71 23.48 -5.96
CA SER A 31 0.60 22.74 -5.38
C SER A 31 0.03 23.72 -4.38
N ASP A 32 -1.16 24.22 -4.68
CA ASP A 32 -1.99 24.68 -3.60
C ASP A 32 -2.03 23.51 -2.60
N ASN A 33 -1.44 23.73 -1.44
CA ASN A 33 -1.44 22.83 -0.29
C ASN A 33 -2.87 22.71 0.31
N SER A 34 -3.90 23.08 -0.47
CA SER A 34 -5.32 22.88 -0.21
C SER A 34 -5.92 21.71 -1.02
N GLY A 35 -5.19 21.14 -1.99
CA GLY A 35 -5.57 19.88 -2.64
C GLY A 35 -5.09 18.69 -1.81
N THR A 36 -5.95 18.14 -0.97
CA THR A 36 -5.72 17.02 -0.04
C THR A 36 -5.16 15.77 -0.73
N ALA A 37 -3.85 15.71 -1.00
CA ALA A 37 -3.12 14.44 -1.03
C ALA A 37 -3.13 13.90 0.41
N GLY A 38 -4.22 13.25 0.78
CA GLY A 38 -4.41 12.76 2.14
C GLY A 38 -3.29 11.79 2.53
N VAL A 39 -2.78 11.92 3.75
CA VAL A 39 -1.80 10.98 4.31
C VAL A 39 -2.37 9.55 4.23
N PRO A 40 -1.63 8.56 3.69
CA PRO A 40 -2.17 7.22 3.48
C PRO A 40 -2.58 6.57 4.80
N ASN A 41 -3.68 5.83 4.78
CA ASN A 41 -4.14 5.04 5.92
C ASN A 41 -3.60 3.61 5.82
N VAL A 42 -2.75 3.21 6.76
CA VAL A 42 -2.15 1.88 6.81
C VAL A 42 -2.57 1.17 8.08
N LEU A 43 -3.23 0.02 7.93
CA LEU A 43 -3.51 -0.91 9.00
C LEU A 43 -2.50 -2.07 8.92
N LEU A 44 -1.63 -2.16 9.93
CA LEU A 44 -0.81 -3.35 10.12
C LEU A 44 -1.70 -4.44 10.72
N VAL A 45 -1.71 -5.63 10.12
CA VAL A 45 -2.37 -6.83 10.65
C VAL A 45 -1.27 -7.81 11.02
N LEU A 46 -1.25 -8.27 12.27
CA LEU A 46 -0.19 -9.14 12.79
C LEU A 46 -0.75 -10.51 13.17
N ASP A 47 -0.14 -11.56 12.62
CA ASP A 47 -0.34 -12.94 13.06
C ASP A 47 0.38 -13.17 14.40
N ASN A 48 -0.39 -13.05 15.47
CA ASN A 48 0.02 -13.22 16.86
C ASN A 48 -0.35 -14.61 17.41
N ALA A 49 -0.54 -15.62 16.55
CA ALA A 49 -0.92 -16.97 16.96
C ALA A 49 0.23 -17.76 17.63
N ALA A 50 0.13 -19.08 17.68
CA ALA A 50 1.09 -19.93 18.38
C ALA A 50 2.56 -19.75 17.95
N SER A 51 2.81 -19.54 16.65
CA SER A 51 4.17 -19.31 16.12
C SER A 51 4.82 -18.01 16.58
N PHE A 52 4.07 -17.10 17.18
CA PHE A 52 4.61 -15.86 17.77
C PHE A 52 5.65 -16.13 18.87
N SER A 53 5.59 -17.30 19.52
CA SER A 53 6.59 -17.75 20.50
C SER A 53 7.65 -18.70 19.93
N ALA A 54 7.71 -18.91 18.61
CA ALA A 54 8.75 -19.74 18.00
C ALA A 54 10.12 -19.10 18.22
N SER A 55 11.09 -19.90 18.67
CA SER A 55 12.46 -19.44 18.91
C SER A 55 13.16 -19.08 17.60
N VAL A 56 13.77 -17.91 17.55
CA VAL A 56 14.52 -17.41 16.39
C VAL A 56 15.99 -17.26 16.79
N PRO A 57 16.97 -17.73 16.00
CA PRO A 57 18.39 -17.68 16.37
C PRO A 57 19.03 -16.30 16.18
N THR A 58 18.32 -15.35 15.58
CA THR A 58 18.77 -13.96 15.40
C THR A 58 18.23 -13.08 16.50
N SER A 59 19.06 -12.20 17.05
CA SER A 59 18.63 -11.11 17.92
C SER A 59 18.34 -9.84 17.13
N CYS A 60 17.59 -8.93 17.73
CA CYS A 60 17.39 -7.57 17.24
C CYS A 60 17.49 -6.58 18.41
N GLU A 61 17.96 -5.37 18.12
CA GLU A 61 17.98 -4.26 19.06
C GLU A 61 17.19 -3.07 18.52
N TYR A 62 16.57 -2.34 19.44
CA TYR A 62 15.86 -1.12 19.10
C TYR A 62 16.83 0.00 18.70
N VAL A 63 16.43 0.84 17.75
CA VAL A 63 17.09 2.12 17.52
C VAL A 63 17.01 2.96 18.82
N GLY A 64 18.17 3.35 19.35
CA GLY A 64 18.28 4.00 20.66
C GLY A 64 18.53 3.08 21.85
N GLY A 65 18.73 1.77 21.61
CA GLY A 65 19.18 0.80 22.61
C GLY A 65 18.04 0.02 23.28
N GLY A 66 18.42 -1.15 23.81
CA GLY A 66 17.52 -2.12 24.43
C GLY A 66 17.07 -3.22 23.47
N SER A 67 16.57 -4.32 24.04
CA SER A 67 16.12 -5.49 23.28
C SER A 67 14.60 -5.67 23.38
N PRO A 68 13.97 -6.35 22.40
CA PRO A 68 12.57 -6.75 22.47
C PRO A 68 12.22 -7.47 23.77
N SER A 69 11.10 -7.08 24.39
CA SER A 69 10.60 -7.72 25.62
C SER A 69 10.17 -9.17 25.37
N LEU A 70 9.82 -9.49 24.13
CA LEU A 70 9.49 -10.85 23.68
C LEU A 70 10.74 -11.72 23.42
N GLY A 71 11.94 -11.17 23.60
CA GLY A 71 13.21 -11.89 23.46
C GLY A 71 13.47 -12.40 22.04
N GLN A 72 14.23 -13.49 21.93
CA GLN A 72 14.59 -14.14 20.66
C GLN A 72 13.46 -15.06 20.16
N THR A 73 12.28 -14.48 19.97
CA THR A 73 11.11 -15.16 19.41
C THR A 73 10.68 -14.49 18.11
N ALA A 74 9.86 -15.18 17.31
CA ALA A 74 9.30 -14.61 16.08
C ALA A 74 8.54 -13.30 16.37
N GLY A 75 7.76 -13.27 17.45
CA GLY A 75 7.10 -12.06 17.91
C GLY A 75 8.07 -10.97 18.39
N GLY A 76 9.21 -11.33 18.96
CA GLY A 76 10.27 -10.37 19.30
C GLY A 76 10.96 -9.76 18.08
N ILE A 77 11.14 -10.53 17.02
CA ILE A 77 11.64 -10.02 15.73
C ILE A 77 10.64 -9.06 15.10
N GLU A 78 9.35 -9.43 15.07
CA GLU A 78 8.28 -8.56 14.55
C GLU A 78 8.14 -7.28 15.39
N GLN A 79 8.18 -7.39 16.73
CA GLN A 79 8.18 -6.26 17.66
C GLN A 79 9.31 -5.28 17.36
N CYS A 80 10.53 -5.81 17.16
CA CYS A 80 11.70 -5.00 16.86
C CYS A 80 11.61 -4.32 15.50
N ALA A 81 11.19 -5.06 14.46
CA ALA A 81 11.04 -4.55 13.11
C ALA A 81 10.01 -3.40 13.06
N ILE A 82 8.83 -3.61 13.62
CA ILE A 82 7.78 -2.59 13.66
C ILE A 82 8.26 -1.36 14.42
N TYR A 83 8.92 -1.53 15.58
CA TYR A 83 9.47 -0.40 16.34
C TYR A 83 10.48 0.40 15.52
N ASN A 84 11.47 -0.26 14.92
CA ASN A 84 12.56 0.40 14.20
C ASN A 84 12.04 1.09 12.94
N VAL A 85 11.13 0.45 12.19
CA VAL A 85 10.49 1.07 11.02
C VAL A 85 9.72 2.31 11.45
N VAL A 86 8.82 2.22 12.42
CA VAL A 86 8.00 3.36 12.86
C VAL A 86 8.87 4.48 13.42
N SER A 87 9.92 4.15 14.17
CA SER A 87 10.88 5.14 14.69
C SER A 87 11.53 5.93 13.56
N SER A 88 11.93 5.24 12.48
CA SER A 88 12.60 5.85 11.31
C SER A 88 11.70 6.69 10.41
N LEU A 89 10.37 6.57 10.51
CA LEU A 89 9.44 7.31 9.67
C LEU A 89 9.49 8.82 9.95
N PRO A 90 9.43 9.68 8.92
CA PRO A 90 9.18 11.11 9.13
C PRO A 90 7.86 11.36 9.85
N GLU A 91 7.80 12.45 10.61
CA GLU A 91 6.57 12.87 11.31
C GLU A 91 5.43 13.07 10.32
N GLY A 92 4.28 12.44 10.58
CA GLY A 92 3.08 12.61 9.76
C GLY A 92 3.14 11.96 8.36
N ALA A 93 4.14 11.11 8.09
CA ALA A 93 4.27 10.42 6.80
C ALA A 93 3.12 9.43 6.50
N VAL A 94 2.48 8.89 7.54
CA VAL A 94 1.43 7.86 7.42
C VAL A 94 0.46 7.92 8.60
N ASN A 95 -0.80 7.59 8.36
CA ASN A 95 -1.75 7.24 9.41
C ASN A 95 -1.60 5.74 9.67
N LEU A 96 -1.16 5.33 10.87
CA LEU A 96 -0.84 3.94 11.17
C LEU A 96 -1.73 3.39 12.28
N GLY A 97 -2.29 2.20 12.06
CA GLY A 97 -2.99 1.39 13.05
C GLY A 97 -2.39 -0.01 13.15
N LEU A 98 -2.77 -0.75 14.19
CA LEU A 98 -2.41 -2.16 14.37
C LEU A 98 -3.65 -2.96 14.76
N MET A 99 -3.82 -4.09 14.08
CA MET A 99 -4.79 -5.12 14.36
C MET A 99 -4.07 -6.45 14.54
N VAL A 100 -4.58 -7.29 15.44
CA VAL A 100 -4.03 -8.62 15.74
C VAL A 100 -5.19 -9.63 15.78
N TYR A 101 -4.95 -10.93 15.84
CA TYR A 101 -6.03 -11.88 16.10
C TYR A 101 -6.63 -11.66 17.50
N SER A 102 -7.96 -11.71 17.59
CA SER A 102 -8.69 -11.47 18.83
C SER A 102 -8.57 -12.66 19.79
N ALA A 103 -8.65 -12.36 21.08
CA ALA A 103 -8.89 -13.32 22.14
C ALA A 103 -9.36 -12.59 23.40
N SER A 104 -9.88 -13.35 24.37
CA SER A 104 -10.40 -12.82 25.64
C SER A 104 -9.33 -12.14 26.52
N ASN A 105 -8.05 -12.22 26.18
CA ASN A 105 -6.94 -11.57 26.87
C ASN A 105 -6.34 -10.39 26.09
N ILE A 106 -6.92 -10.02 24.94
CA ILE A 106 -6.49 -8.86 24.15
C ILE A 106 -7.46 -7.71 24.41
N GLN A 107 -6.89 -6.55 24.71
CA GLN A 107 -7.62 -5.28 24.87
C GLN A 107 -7.18 -4.32 23.79
N ASP A 108 -8.04 -3.37 23.44
CA ASP A 108 -7.59 -2.24 22.65
C ASP A 108 -6.77 -1.24 23.49
N TRP A 109 -6.16 -0.31 22.79
CA TRP A 109 -5.48 0.83 23.39
C TRP A 109 -6.28 2.09 23.12
N ASN A 110 -6.51 2.88 24.16
CA ASN A 110 -7.04 4.22 24.01
C ASN A 110 -5.88 5.20 23.79
N PRO A 111 -5.70 5.74 22.56
CA PRO A 111 -4.62 6.65 22.27
C PRO A 111 -4.78 8.03 22.91
N SER A 112 -6.00 8.44 23.31
CA SER A 112 -6.23 9.75 23.93
C SER A 112 -5.87 9.79 25.41
N THR A 113 -6.11 8.69 26.13
CA THR A 113 -5.77 8.54 27.54
C THR A 113 -4.48 7.76 27.77
N ASN A 114 -3.88 7.22 26.70
CA ASN A 114 -2.69 6.38 26.73
C ASN A 114 -2.83 5.21 27.72
N SER A 115 -3.96 4.50 27.64
CA SER A 115 -4.32 3.42 28.57
C SER A 115 -4.95 2.24 27.84
N LEU A 116 -4.97 1.08 28.51
CA LEU A 116 -5.78 -0.06 28.07
C LEU A 116 -7.26 0.34 28.00
N GLY A 117 -7.96 -0.16 26.99
CA GLY A 117 -9.40 0.04 26.84
C GLY A 117 -10.17 -1.26 26.98
N THR A 118 -11.13 -1.47 26.09
CA THR A 118 -12.09 -2.57 26.16
C THR A 118 -11.47 -3.87 25.61
N ASN A 119 -11.83 -4.97 26.25
CA ASN A 119 -11.48 -6.30 25.78
C ASN A 119 -12.10 -6.56 24.40
N CYS A 120 -11.36 -7.21 23.52
CA CYS A 120 -11.84 -7.56 22.18
C CYS A 120 -12.85 -8.73 22.15
N GLY A 121 -13.26 -9.23 23.32
CA GLY A 121 -14.57 -9.86 23.57
C GLY A 121 -14.68 -11.31 23.11
N SER A 122 -14.21 -11.64 21.91
CA SER A 122 -14.30 -12.97 21.32
C SER A 122 -12.93 -13.50 20.87
N ALA A 123 -12.86 -14.81 20.62
CA ALA A 123 -11.68 -15.48 20.05
C ALA A 123 -11.75 -15.58 18.52
N GLU A 124 -12.69 -14.88 17.89
CA GLU A 124 -12.94 -14.91 16.46
C GLU A 124 -12.65 -13.55 15.83
N GLY A 125 -12.07 -13.56 14.63
CA GLY A 125 -11.75 -12.32 13.91
C GLY A 125 -10.52 -11.60 14.45
N GLY A 126 -10.58 -10.27 14.37
CA GLY A 126 -9.50 -9.37 14.71
C GLY A 126 -9.77 -8.52 15.94
N CYS A 127 -8.71 -8.01 16.53
CA CYS A 127 -8.74 -6.98 17.56
C CYS A 127 -7.95 -5.78 17.08
N LEU A 128 -8.63 -4.66 16.84
CA LEU A 128 -7.99 -3.37 16.60
C LEU A 128 -7.37 -2.88 17.91
N VAL A 129 -6.08 -3.13 18.08
CA VAL A 129 -5.35 -2.75 19.28
C VAL A 129 -4.88 -1.31 19.25
N GLN A 130 -4.64 -0.77 18.05
CA GLN A 130 -4.29 0.63 17.84
C GLN A 130 -5.09 1.15 16.65
N PRO A 131 -5.96 2.17 16.83
CA PRO A 131 -6.68 2.75 15.70
C PRO A 131 -5.73 3.48 14.76
N VAL A 132 -6.09 3.51 13.47
CA VAL A 132 -5.39 4.28 12.44
C VAL A 132 -5.49 5.76 12.78
N ALA A 133 -4.33 6.36 13.01
CA ALA A 133 -4.20 7.77 13.34
C ALA A 133 -2.86 8.30 12.84
N LEU A 134 -2.77 9.62 12.63
CA LEU A 134 -1.56 10.28 12.17
C LEU A 134 -0.37 9.96 13.08
N MET A 135 0.67 9.38 12.50
CA MET A 135 1.85 8.97 13.24
C MET A 135 2.79 10.17 13.43
N SER A 136 2.45 11.05 14.37
CA SER A 136 3.22 12.25 14.69
C SER A 136 3.21 12.63 16.18
N GLY A 137 4.20 13.39 16.63
CA GLY A 137 4.28 13.98 17.97
C GLY A 137 4.13 12.95 19.09
N ASP A 138 3.27 13.24 20.06
CA ASP A 138 3.05 12.35 21.21
C ASP A 138 2.38 11.04 20.82
N ARG A 139 1.59 11.01 19.74
CA ARG A 139 0.99 9.76 19.23
C ARG A 139 2.09 8.77 18.84
N LYS A 140 3.12 9.23 18.12
CA LYS A 140 4.26 8.40 17.72
C LYS A 140 5.08 7.91 18.92
N LYS A 141 5.38 8.81 19.87
CA LYS A 141 6.09 8.45 21.11
C LYS A 141 5.34 7.37 21.90
N ASN A 142 4.03 7.56 22.09
CA ASN A 142 3.17 6.65 22.84
C ASN A 142 3.04 5.29 22.14
N PHE A 143 2.92 5.27 20.82
CA PHE A 143 2.88 4.03 20.03
C PHE A 143 4.18 3.22 20.18
N LEU A 144 5.33 3.88 20.06
CA LEU A 144 6.65 3.26 20.25
C LEU A 144 6.86 2.75 21.68
N ALA A 145 6.47 3.54 22.69
CA ALA A 145 6.51 3.12 24.09
C ALA A 145 5.63 1.90 24.34
N TRP A 146 4.42 1.90 23.78
CA TRP A 146 3.50 0.78 23.88
C TRP A 146 4.03 -0.50 23.23
N ILE A 147 4.65 -0.43 22.05
CA ILE A 147 5.28 -1.62 21.41
C ILE A 147 6.28 -2.28 22.36
N LYS A 148 7.10 -1.49 23.07
CA LYS A 148 8.09 -2.01 24.02
C LYS A 148 7.46 -2.77 25.20
N THR A 149 6.17 -2.62 25.44
CA THR A 149 5.45 -3.30 26.55
C THR A 149 4.84 -4.64 26.14
N TRP A 150 4.96 -5.07 24.89
CA TRP A 150 4.35 -6.31 24.43
C TRP A 150 4.87 -7.53 25.19
N LYS A 151 3.97 -8.48 25.45
CA LYS A 151 4.30 -9.75 26.10
C LYS A 151 3.46 -10.89 25.53
N ALA A 152 3.99 -12.10 25.68
CA ALA A 152 3.38 -13.33 25.19
C ALA A 152 2.59 -14.11 26.25
N ASN A 153 2.69 -13.73 27.53
CA ASN A 153 2.11 -14.46 28.65
C ASN A 153 1.20 -13.58 29.52
N ASN A 154 0.06 -14.15 29.93
CA ASN A 154 -0.94 -13.47 30.77
C ASN A 154 -0.58 -13.42 32.26
N SER A 155 0.47 -14.13 32.69
CA SER A 155 0.85 -14.23 34.10
C SER A 155 1.60 -13.00 34.62
N ASP A 156 2.23 -12.23 33.72
CA ASP A 156 2.84 -10.96 34.07
C ASP A 156 1.77 -9.88 34.18
N LYS A 157 1.79 -9.14 35.29
CA LYS A 157 0.80 -8.08 35.55
C LYS A 157 1.12 -6.78 34.80
N ASP A 158 2.35 -6.60 34.36
CA ASP A 158 2.84 -5.38 33.72
C ASP A 158 2.97 -5.55 32.20
N GLY A 159 2.51 -4.57 31.41
CA GLY A 159 2.62 -4.56 29.93
C GLY A 159 1.41 -5.08 29.15
N PHE A 160 1.50 -5.06 27.82
CA PHE A 160 0.42 -5.37 26.90
C PHE A 160 0.50 -6.81 26.40
N ASN A 161 -0.47 -7.65 26.78
CA ASN A 161 -0.51 -9.01 26.27
C ASN A 161 -0.97 -9.02 24.80
N ILE A 162 -0.09 -9.44 23.90
CA ILE A 162 -0.35 -9.45 22.45
C ILE A 162 -0.55 -10.86 21.90
N LYS A 163 -0.01 -11.91 22.54
CA LYS A 163 -0.08 -13.26 21.98
C LYS A 163 -1.45 -13.90 22.17
N VAL A 164 -1.87 -14.66 21.16
CA VAL A 164 -2.96 -15.62 21.22
C VAL A 164 -2.49 -17.02 20.81
N ASN A 165 -3.38 -18.01 20.86
CA ASN A 165 -3.08 -19.38 20.42
C ASN A 165 -3.82 -19.75 19.13
N GLY A 166 -5.03 -19.22 18.93
CA GLY A 166 -5.84 -19.47 17.74
C GLY A 166 -5.36 -18.67 16.54
N GLN A 167 -5.66 -19.18 15.36
CA GLN A 167 -5.45 -18.50 14.08
C GLN A 167 -6.79 -17.90 13.64
N SER A 168 -6.76 -16.71 13.04
CA SER A 168 -7.93 -16.00 12.51
C SER A 168 -7.57 -15.32 11.18
N THR A 169 -6.95 -16.05 10.25
CA THR A 169 -6.36 -15.52 9.02
C THR A 169 -7.39 -14.86 8.10
N GLY A 170 -8.49 -15.54 7.80
CA GLY A 170 -9.57 -14.98 6.99
C GLY A 170 -10.45 -14.05 7.81
N ALA A 171 -10.71 -14.41 9.06
CA ALA A 171 -11.58 -13.65 9.94
C ALA A 171 -11.00 -12.26 10.28
N VAL A 172 -9.68 -12.11 10.44
CA VAL A 172 -9.06 -10.80 10.67
C VAL A 172 -9.11 -9.90 9.43
N MET A 173 -9.08 -10.48 8.22
CA MET A 173 -9.21 -9.70 6.98
C MET A 173 -10.62 -9.13 6.85
N GLN A 174 -11.63 -9.92 7.23
CA GLN A 174 -12.98 -9.41 7.38
C GLN A 174 -13.05 -8.28 8.42
N GLU A 175 -12.38 -8.45 9.57
CA GLU A 175 -12.36 -7.44 10.63
C GLU A 175 -11.69 -6.14 10.17
N ALA A 176 -10.59 -6.25 9.41
CA ALA A 176 -9.89 -5.12 8.82
C ALA A 176 -10.79 -4.35 7.83
N TRP A 177 -11.54 -5.07 6.99
CA TRP A 177 -12.58 -4.45 6.15
C TRP A 177 -13.64 -3.76 7.00
N ALA A 178 -14.16 -4.44 8.04
CA ALA A 178 -15.19 -3.88 8.89
C ALA A 178 -14.73 -2.60 9.59
N TYR A 179 -13.45 -2.52 9.98
CA TYR A 179 -12.85 -1.30 10.52
C TYR A 179 -12.89 -0.15 9.51
N TYR A 180 -12.34 -0.35 8.30
CA TYR A 180 -12.34 0.68 7.26
C TYR A 180 -13.73 1.08 6.79
N ALA A 181 -14.68 0.14 6.75
CA ALA A 181 -16.06 0.36 6.35
C ALA A 181 -16.97 0.90 7.47
N GLY A 182 -16.47 0.98 8.72
CA GLY A 182 -17.28 1.39 9.88
C GLY A 182 -18.44 0.43 10.15
N LYS A 183 -18.19 -0.88 10.05
CA LYS A 183 -19.15 -1.98 10.21
C LYS A 183 -18.80 -2.84 11.43
N THR A 184 -19.63 -3.85 11.65
CA THR A 184 -19.40 -4.87 12.67
C THR A 184 -18.55 -6.00 12.09
N GLY A 185 -17.44 -6.32 12.74
CA GLY A 185 -16.59 -7.45 12.38
C GLY A 185 -17.09 -8.77 12.95
N LEU A 186 -16.46 -9.87 12.53
CA LEU A 186 -16.73 -11.22 13.03
C LEU A 186 -16.44 -11.35 14.53
N SER A 187 -15.59 -10.49 15.08
CA SER A 187 -15.39 -10.42 16.53
C SER A 187 -16.65 -10.00 17.31
N GLY A 188 -17.66 -9.48 16.61
CA GLY A 188 -18.86 -8.84 17.17
C GLY A 188 -18.66 -7.35 17.45
N ARG A 189 -17.45 -6.82 17.23
CA ARG A 189 -17.12 -5.42 17.50
C ARG A 189 -17.59 -4.52 16.37
N THR A 190 -18.22 -3.40 16.73
CA THR A 190 -18.60 -2.36 15.78
C THR A 190 -17.54 -1.26 15.76
N TYR A 191 -17.10 -0.90 14.56
CA TYR A 191 -16.08 0.11 14.36
C TYR A 191 -16.65 1.43 13.87
N THR A 192 -15.93 2.50 14.18
CA THR A 192 -16.06 3.78 13.48
C THR A 192 -14.97 3.83 12.42
N ALA A 193 -15.36 4.05 11.17
CA ALA A 193 -14.42 4.17 10.07
C ALA A 193 -13.42 5.32 10.32
N PRO A 194 -12.17 5.20 9.88
CA PRO A 194 -11.29 6.35 9.74
C PRO A 194 -11.98 7.46 8.92
N PRO A 195 -11.66 8.74 9.14
CA PRO A 195 -12.25 9.84 8.38
C PRO A 195 -12.19 9.58 6.87
N ALA A 196 -13.33 9.63 6.19
CA ALA A 196 -13.41 9.49 4.75
C ALA A 196 -12.73 10.70 4.08
N GLY A 197 -11.87 10.46 3.10
CA GLY A 197 -11.14 11.49 2.38
C GLY A 197 -10.44 10.96 1.14
N CYS A 198 -9.63 11.79 0.47
CA CYS A 198 -8.84 11.40 -0.72
C CYS A 198 -7.68 10.44 -0.41
N GLN A 199 -7.43 10.15 0.86
CA GLN A 199 -6.44 9.18 1.32
C GLN A 199 -6.80 7.75 0.93
N LYS A 200 -5.85 7.04 0.31
CA LYS A 200 -5.97 5.62 0.02
C LYS A 200 -5.79 4.76 1.28
N ASN A 201 -6.48 3.61 1.32
CA ASN A 201 -6.47 2.67 2.43
C ASN A 201 -5.63 1.43 2.09
N PHE A 202 -4.83 0.96 3.04
CA PHE A 202 -3.89 -0.13 2.87
C PHE A 202 -3.92 -1.07 4.07
N VAL A 203 -3.81 -2.37 3.81
CA VAL A 203 -3.52 -3.39 4.81
C VAL A 203 -2.13 -3.95 4.55
N ILE A 204 -1.30 -4.04 5.59
CA ILE A 204 -0.05 -4.80 5.55
C ILE A 204 -0.21 -5.97 6.51
N PHE A 205 -0.38 -7.16 5.96
CA PHE A 205 -0.54 -8.39 6.74
C PHE A 205 0.82 -9.05 6.98
N LEU A 206 1.22 -9.17 8.25
CA LEU A 206 2.41 -9.89 8.68
C LEU A 206 1.99 -11.31 9.10
N GLY A 207 2.22 -12.28 8.21
CA GLY A 207 1.95 -13.70 8.47
C GLY A 207 3.16 -14.38 9.08
N ASN A 208 2.96 -15.03 10.24
CA ASN A 208 4.03 -15.64 11.00
C ASN A 208 4.06 -17.16 10.76
N ALA A 209 4.90 -17.57 9.82
CA ALA A 209 5.15 -18.97 9.49
C ALA A 209 6.50 -19.46 10.06
N TYR A 210 7.04 -18.83 11.10
CA TYR A 210 8.41 -19.15 11.53
C TYR A 210 8.54 -20.59 12.07
N GLY A 211 7.57 -21.01 12.88
CA GLY A 211 7.49 -22.37 13.41
C GLY A 211 6.41 -23.22 12.72
N PRO A 212 6.38 -24.53 13.01
CA PRO A 212 5.40 -25.47 12.43
C PRO A 212 3.96 -25.22 12.90
N ALA A 213 3.77 -24.42 13.95
CA ALA A 213 2.47 -23.97 14.42
C ALA A 213 1.91 -22.79 13.60
N GLY A 214 2.69 -22.25 12.67
CA GLY A 214 2.34 -21.13 11.81
C GLY A 214 1.68 -21.65 10.54
N GLY A 215 0.61 -21.01 10.13
CA GLY A 215 -0.19 -21.47 9.01
C GLY A 215 -1.46 -20.64 8.84
N PRO A 216 -2.15 -20.80 7.71
CA PRO A 216 -3.50 -20.27 7.59
C PRO A 216 -4.43 -21.09 8.49
N GLY A 217 -5.37 -20.39 9.12
CA GLY A 217 -6.40 -21.03 9.92
C GLY A 217 -7.38 -20.01 10.45
N ASP A 218 -8.60 -20.47 10.71
CA ASP A 218 -9.67 -19.70 11.37
C ASP A 218 -10.32 -20.55 12.47
N GLY A 219 -11.00 -19.89 13.41
CA GLY A 219 -11.82 -20.57 14.40
C GLY A 219 -12.91 -21.44 13.75
N ALA A 220 -13.24 -22.58 14.37
CA ALA A 220 -14.19 -23.54 13.81
C ALA A 220 -15.62 -22.98 13.57
N SER A 221 -15.96 -21.87 14.23
CA SER A 221 -17.25 -21.18 14.10
C SER A 221 -17.15 -19.86 13.31
N ALA A 222 -15.96 -19.48 12.82
CA ALA A 222 -15.75 -18.23 12.11
C ALA A 222 -16.45 -18.27 10.74
N ASN A 223 -17.64 -17.67 10.64
CA ASN A 223 -18.44 -17.68 9.41
C ASN A 223 -17.92 -16.70 8.34
N VAL A 224 -16.66 -16.85 7.94
CA VAL A 224 -15.93 -15.94 7.04
C VAL A 224 -16.59 -15.85 5.66
N LEU A 225 -16.97 -16.99 5.08
CA LEU A 225 -17.68 -17.04 3.79
C LEU A 225 -19.09 -16.44 3.89
N GLY A 226 -19.82 -16.72 4.97
CA GLY A 226 -21.14 -16.14 5.18
C GLY A 226 -21.09 -14.63 5.32
N ALA A 227 -20.08 -14.11 6.03
CA ALA A 227 -19.83 -12.67 6.12
C ALA A 227 -19.50 -12.06 4.75
N LEU A 228 -18.73 -12.75 3.90
CA LEU A 228 -18.40 -12.29 2.55
C LEU A 228 -19.65 -12.28 1.65
N THR A 229 -20.49 -13.31 1.75
CA THR A 229 -21.75 -13.41 1.01
C THR A 229 -22.73 -12.29 1.39
N ALA A 230 -22.69 -11.84 2.65
CA ALA A 230 -23.49 -10.72 3.15
C ALA A 230 -22.83 -9.35 2.92
N ALA A 231 -21.61 -9.30 2.36
CA ALA A 231 -20.88 -8.05 2.21
C ALA A 231 -21.55 -7.13 1.16
N PRO A 232 -21.67 -5.82 1.43
CA PRO A 232 -22.31 -4.88 0.51
C PRO A 232 -21.68 -4.88 -0.89
N GLY A 233 -22.50 -5.02 -1.93
CA GLY A 233 -22.04 -4.93 -3.32
C GLY A 233 -21.17 -6.10 -3.79
N VAL A 234 -21.10 -7.20 -3.03
CA VAL A 234 -20.39 -8.41 -3.47
C VAL A 234 -21.02 -8.98 -4.74
N THR A 235 -20.18 -9.42 -5.67
CA THR A 235 -20.59 -10.00 -6.95
C THR A 235 -20.39 -11.51 -6.96
N ALA A 236 -21.09 -12.23 -7.85
CA ALA A 236 -20.92 -13.67 -8.01
C ALA A 236 -19.46 -14.05 -8.31
N ALA A 237 -18.76 -13.26 -9.14
CA ALA A 237 -17.34 -13.48 -9.44
C ALA A 237 -16.43 -13.34 -8.20
N GLN A 238 -16.82 -12.52 -7.23
CA GLN A 238 -16.09 -12.36 -5.97
C GLN A 238 -16.38 -13.45 -4.94
N LEU A 239 -17.42 -14.28 -5.16
CA LEU A 239 -17.74 -15.43 -4.31
C LEU A 239 -17.11 -16.73 -4.81
N GLU A 240 -16.60 -16.76 -6.04
CA GLU A 240 -15.87 -17.92 -6.57
C GLU A 240 -14.54 -18.10 -5.84
N ASN A 241 -14.35 -19.28 -5.22
CA ASN A 241 -13.14 -19.60 -4.49
C ASN A 241 -11.90 -19.45 -5.37
N ILE A 242 -10.87 -18.80 -4.84
CA ILE A 242 -9.59 -18.62 -5.51
C ILE A 242 -8.82 -19.94 -5.42
N VAL A 243 -8.57 -20.55 -6.58
CA VAL A 243 -7.78 -21.79 -6.64
C VAL A 243 -6.30 -21.43 -6.65
N ILE A 244 -5.59 -21.77 -5.57
CA ILE A 244 -4.13 -21.69 -5.48
C ILE A 244 -3.53 -23.03 -5.99
N PRO A 245 -2.83 -23.05 -7.15
CA PRO A 245 -2.28 -24.29 -7.67
C PRO A 245 -1.17 -24.87 -6.80
N SER A 246 -1.38 -26.08 -6.27
CA SER A 246 -0.37 -26.82 -5.49
C SER A 246 0.97 -26.91 -6.23
N GLY A 247 2.06 -26.65 -5.50
CA GLY A 247 3.44 -26.80 -5.99
C GLY A 247 3.90 -25.84 -7.09
N LYS A 248 3.05 -24.92 -7.57
CA LYS A 248 3.41 -23.99 -8.66
C LYS A 248 3.17 -22.52 -8.33
N TYR A 249 2.42 -22.21 -7.28
CA TYR A 249 2.08 -20.84 -6.94
C TYR A 249 3.09 -20.26 -5.94
N GLY A 250 3.83 -19.23 -6.35
CA GLY A 250 4.82 -18.58 -5.50
C GLY A 250 6.02 -19.45 -5.09
N THR A 251 6.16 -20.69 -5.60
CA THR A 251 7.16 -21.66 -5.13
C THR A 251 8.62 -21.26 -5.39
N SER A 252 8.88 -20.33 -6.31
CA SER A 252 10.20 -19.70 -6.48
C SER A 252 10.48 -18.57 -5.49
N ALA A 253 9.49 -18.17 -4.68
CA ALA A 253 9.54 -16.99 -3.82
C ALA A 253 9.72 -17.31 -2.32
N PHE A 254 9.66 -18.58 -1.90
CA PHE A 254 9.77 -18.95 -0.48
C PHE A 254 10.55 -20.25 -0.24
N SER A 255 11.28 -20.31 0.88
CA SER A 255 12.20 -21.39 1.28
C SER A 255 11.52 -22.62 1.90
N CYS A 256 10.19 -22.60 2.05
CA CYS A 256 9.40 -23.56 2.84
C CYS A 256 9.16 -24.94 2.17
N GLY A 257 9.68 -25.18 0.97
CA GLY A 257 9.47 -26.44 0.24
C GLY A 257 8.12 -26.54 -0.47
N SER A 258 7.70 -27.77 -0.79
CA SER A 258 6.49 -28.05 -1.56
C SER A 258 5.24 -28.15 -0.67
N TYR A 259 4.10 -27.66 -1.16
CA TYR A 259 2.80 -27.72 -0.46
C TYR A 259 1.72 -28.37 -1.32
N SER A 260 0.67 -28.82 -0.64
CA SER A 260 -0.64 -29.11 -1.23
C SER A 260 -1.68 -28.21 -0.58
N MET A 261 -2.42 -27.46 -1.38
CA MET A 261 -3.51 -26.64 -0.85
C MET A 261 -4.68 -27.52 -0.44
N GLY A 262 -5.26 -27.23 0.72
CA GLY A 262 -6.50 -27.83 1.18
C GLY A 262 -7.73 -27.25 0.47
N ASN A 263 -8.89 -27.82 0.77
CA ASN A 263 -10.17 -27.25 0.35
C ASN A 263 -10.55 -26.06 1.24
N HIS A 264 -11.27 -25.12 0.65
CA HIS A 264 -11.92 -24.03 1.39
C HIS A 264 -12.94 -24.63 2.36
N THR A 265 -12.64 -24.50 3.65
CA THR A 265 -13.54 -24.89 4.75
C THR A 265 -13.55 -23.77 5.78
N VAL A 266 -14.56 -23.75 6.65
CA VAL A 266 -14.69 -22.75 7.72
C VAL A 266 -13.37 -22.55 8.51
N PRO A 267 -12.68 -23.60 9.02
CA PRO A 267 -11.45 -23.42 9.79
C PRO A 267 -10.18 -23.24 8.93
N SER A 268 -10.27 -23.27 7.59
CA SER A 268 -9.07 -23.39 6.74
C SER A 268 -8.20 -22.13 6.69
N GLY A 269 -8.73 -20.96 7.04
CA GLY A 269 -8.02 -19.69 6.82
C GLY A 269 -7.98 -19.23 5.35
N LEU A 270 -8.43 -20.07 4.42
CA LEU A 270 -8.22 -19.84 2.98
C LEU A 270 -9.07 -18.70 2.44
N TYR A 271 -10.17 -18.33 3.11
CA TYR A 271 -11.02 -17.21 2.69
C TYR A 271 -10.37 -15.82 2.76
N ALA A 272 -9.11 -15.74 3.22
CA ALA A 272 -8.39 -14.49 3.40
C ALA A 272 -8.11 -13.78 2.05
N ASP A 273 -7.83 -14.53 0.99
CA ASP A 273 -7.56 -13.93 -0.33
C ASP A 273 -8.83 -13.54 -1.08
N GLU A 274 -9.98 -14.18 -0.84
CA GLU A 274 -11.28 -13.66 -1.30
C GLU A 274 -11.65 -12.35 -0.61
N TRP A 275 -11.40 -12.23 0.69
CA TRP A 275 -11.59 -10.96 1.40
C TRP A 275 -10.68 -9.88 0.84
N ALA A 276 -9.39 -10.16 0.62
CA ALA A 276 -8.47 -9.20 -0.01
C ALA A 276 -8.93 -8.79 -1.42
N ARG A 277 -9.44 -9.74 -2.23
CA ARG A 277 -10.02 -9.46 -3.55
C ARG A 277 -11.23 -8.54 -3.45
N TYR A 278 -12.15 -8.84 -2.55
CA TYR A 278 -13.35 -8.03 -2.33
C TYR A 278 -12.99 -6.61 -1.85
N MET A 279 -12.07 -6.51 -0.89
CA MET A 279 -11.55 -5.26 -0.35
C MET A 279 -10.91 -4.37 -1.41
N TYR A 280 -10.19 -4.97 -2.36
CA TYR A 280 -9.53 -4.22 -3.44
C TYR A 280 -10.51 -3.75 -4.53
N GLN A 281 -11.49 -4.58 -4.89
CA GLN A 281 -12.39 -4.32 -6.03
C GLN A 281 -13.65 -3.54 -5.67
N THR A 282 -14.00 -3.49 -4.39
CA THR A 282 -15.23 -2.87 -3.90
C THR A 282 -14.94 -1.49 -3.33
N ASP A 283 -15.79 -0.54 -3.71
CA ASP A 283 -15.67 0.83 -3.26
C ASP A 283 -16.25 0.99 -1.84
N LEU A 284 -15.44 1.56 -0.92
CA LEU A 284 -15.86 1.87 0.44
C LEU A 284 -16.73 3.14 0.52
N TYR A 285 -16.51 4.12 -0.37
CA TYR A 285 -17.16 5.43 -0.28
C TYR A 285 -17.72 5.88 -1.64
N GLY A 286 -18.90 5.39 -2.02
CA GLY A 286 -19.57 5.77 -3.27
C GLY A 286 -19.98 7.24 -3.44
N ALA A 287 -19.51 8.14 -2.55
CA ALA A 287 -19.64 9.59 -2.67
C ALA A 287 -18.54 10.23 -3.53
N PHE A 288 -17.49 9.49 -3.89
CA PHE A 288 -16.38 9.97 -4.71
C PHE A 288 -16.37 9.25 -6.06
N ASP A 289 -15.90 9.94 -7.10
CA ASP A 289 -15.92 9.41 -8.48
C ASP A 289 -14.95 8.22 -8.69
N ASP A 290 -13.90 8.14 -7.88
CA ASP A 290 -12.91 7.06 -7.89
C ASP A 290 -13.23 5.99 -6.85
N LYS A 291 -13.13 4.71 -7.24
CA LYS A 291 -13.26 3.59 -6.30
C LYS A 291 -12.21 3.67 -5.18
N GLN A 292 -12.66 3.68 -3.93
CA GLN A 292 -11.81 3.61 -2.75
C GLN A 292 -11.76 2.20 -2.18
N GLY A 293 -11.06 1.33 -2.89
CA GLY A 293 -10.69 0.01 -2.37
C GLY A 293 -9.58 0.07 -1.33
N ILE A 294 -9.35 -1.06 -0.67
CA ILE A 294 -8.24 -1.29 0.26
C ILE A 294 -7.22 -2.17 -0.46
N THR A 295 -5.98 -1.70 -0.56
CA THR A 295 -4.90 -2.50 -1.16
C THR A 295 -4.20 -3.33 -0.09
N THR A 296 -4.02 -4.63 -0.33
CA THR A 296 -3.41 -5.56 0.64
C THR A 296 -2.00 -5.95 0.23
N TYR A 297 -1.03 -5.62 1.08
CA TYR A 297 0.33 -6.14 1.06
C TYR A 297 0.48 -7.24 2.09
N THR A 298 1.40 -8.16 1.84
CA THR A 298 1.65 -9.28 2.74
C THR A 298 3.13 -9.49 2.95
N VAL A 299 3.55 -9.68 4.19
CA VAL A 299 4.92 -10.00 4.58
C VAL A 299 4.88 -11.33 5.32
N GLY A 300 5.62 -12.33 4.86
CA GLY A 300 5.72 -13.63 5.53
C GLY A 300 7.03 -13.73 6.30
N LEU A 301 6.98 -13.98 7.61
CA LEU A 301 8.14 -14.38 8.40
C LEU A 301 8.28 -15.92 8.35
N LEU A 302 9.29 -16.40 7.65
CA LEU A 302 9.49 -17.81 7.31
C LEU A 302 10.71 -18.36 8.06
N GLY A 303 10.52 -19.46 8.80
CA GLY A 303 11.61 -20.23 9.41
C GLY A 303 12.03 -21.41 8.55
N SER A 304 12.94 -22.25 9.04
CA SER A 304 13.32 -23.48 8.31
C SER A 304 12.18 -24.50 8.24
N ASP A 305 11.33 -24.52 9.27
CA ASP A 305 10.24 -25.48 9.45
C ASP A 305 8.87 -24.87 9.11
N CYS A 306 8.87 -23.81 8.30
CA CYS A 306 7.65 -23.13 7.87
C CYS A 306 6.75 -24.05 7.06
N LYS A 307 5.43 -23.93 7.24
CA LYS A 307 4.47 -24.62 6.38
C LYS A 307 4.31 -23.87 5.05
N PRO A 308 4.56 -24.52 3.90
CA PRO A 308 4.61 -23.84 2.60
C PRO A 308 3.25 -23.42 2.02
N ASP A 309 2.14 -23.91 2.58
CA ASP A 309 0.78 -23.48 2.24
C ASP A 309 0.49 -22.02 2.66
N TYR A 310 1.07 -21.58 3.78
CA TYR A 310 0.87 -20.22 4.27
C TYR A 310 1.46 -19.14 3.36
N PRO A 311 2.76 -19.16 2.98
CA PRO A 311 3.30 -18.18 2.06
C PRO A 311 2.65 -18.24 0.68
N ALA A 312 2.11 -19.40 0.26
CA ALA A 312 1.31 -19.51 -0.96
C ALA A 312 -0.01 -18.71 -0.83
N LEU A 313 -0.73 -18.84 0.29
CA LEU A 313 -1.91 -18.02 0.58
C LEU A 313 -1.57 -16.54 0.66
N LEU A 314 -0.51 -16.14 1.38
CA LEU A 314 -0.08 -14.74 1.47
C LEU A 314 0.24 -14.16 0.08
N THR A 315 0.91 -14.93 -0.77
CA THR A 315 1.15 -14.55 -2.17
C THR A 315 -0.16 -14.34 -2.93
N SER A 316 -1.17 -15.19 -2.70
CA SER A 316 -2.48 -15.08 -3.34
C SER A 316 -3.24 -13.86 -2.85
N MET A 317 -3.21 -13.63 -1.53
CA MET A 317 -3.85 -12.50 -0.87
C MET A 317 -3.29 -11.17 -1.36
N ALA A 318 -1.96 -11.02 -1.46
CA ALA A 318 -1.37 -9.82 -2.05
C ALA A 318 -1.74 -9.62 -3.51
N LYS A 319 -1.65 -10.68 -4.33
CA LYS A 319 -1.94 -10.60 -5.77
C LYS A 319 -3.39 -10.19 -6.05
N ASN A 320 -4.34 -10.80 -5.36
CA ASN A 320 -5.76 -10.51 -5.54
C ASN A 320 -6.19 -9.22 -4.82
N GLY A 321 -5.47 -8.82 -3.76
CA GLY A 321 -5.64 -7.56 -3.05
C GLY A 321 -4.92 -6.35 -3.66
N GLY A 322 -4.32 -6.50 -4.86
CA GLY A 322 -3.68 -5.41 -5.60
C GLY A 322 -2.31 -4.96 -5.08
N GLY A 323 -1.73 -5.66 -4.11
CA GLY A 323 -0.42 -5.35 -3.53
C GLY A 323 0.66 -6.37 -3.91
N LYS A 324 1.68 -6.48 -3.05
CA LYS A 324 2.85 -7.36 -3.24
C LYS A 324 3.13 -8.22 -2.02
N TYR A 325 3.65 -9.41 -2.27
CA TYR A 325 4.15 -10.33 -1.25
C TYR A 325 5.66 -10.16 -1.06
N PHE A 326 6.09 -10.17 0.21
CA PHE A 326 7.49 -10.18 0.62
C PHE A 326 7.74 -11.36 1.55
N GLY A 327 8.48 -12.37 1.07
CA GLY A 327 9.00 -13.44 1.92
C GLY A 327 10.24 -12.94 2.67
N THR A 328 10.27 -13.18 3.98
CA THR A 328 11.34 -12.75 4.89
C THR A 328 11.68 -13.87 5.85
N SER A 329 12.89 -13.85 6.41
CA SER A 329 13.40 -14.88 7.33
C SER A 329 13.95 -14.30 8.64
N GLY A 330 13.92 -12.97 8.79
CA GLY A 330 14.40 -12.28 9.97
C GLY A 330 14.14 -10.78 9.94
N TYR A 331 14.65 -10.11 10.97
CA TYR A 331 14.40 -8.69 11.26
C TYR A 331 14.72 -7.74 10.10
N GLU A 332 15.91 -7.83 9.49
CA GLU A 332 16.36 -6.89 8.46
C GLU A 332 15.45 -6.92 7.22
N GLU A 333 15.01 -8.12 6.86
CA GLU A 333 14.15 -8.35 5.70
C GLU A 333 12.72 -7.85 5.96
N ILE A 334 12.19 -8.05 7.18
CA ILE A 334 10.88 -7.48 7.58
C ILE A 334 10.95 -5.95 7.57
N SER A 335 11.97 -5.36 8.20
CA SER A 335 12.13 -3.90 8.23
C SER A 335 12.22 -3.33 6.81
N THR A 336 13.01 -3.97 5.95
CA THR A 336 13.14 -3.59 4.53
C THR A 336 11.83 -3.73 3.76
N ALA A 337 11.09 -4.82 3.99
CA ALA A 337 9.80 -5.07 3.33
C ALA A 337 8.77 -4.00 3.72
N ILE A 338 8.59 -3.73 5.02
CA ILE A 338 7.64 -2.72 5.50
C ILE A 338 8.05 -1.34 4.99
N LEU A 339 9.33 -0.95 5.02
CA LEU A 339 9.79 0.33 4.47
C LEU A 339 9.51 0.45 2.97
N LYS A 340 9.76 -0.60 2.18
CA LYS A 340 9.44 -0.61 0.75
C LYS A 340 7.95 -0.40 0.50
N ILE A 341 7.09 -1.07 1.27
CA ILE A 341 5.64 -0.89 1.18
C ILE A 341 5.26 0.55 1.56
N LEU A 342 5.76 1.07 2.68
CA LEU A 342 5.45 2.42 3.15
C LEU A 342 5.91 3.51 2.16
N ASN A 343 7.00 3.29 1.44
CA ASN A 343 7.44 4.19 0.36
C ASN A 343 6.53 4.10 -0.87
N GLU A 344 6.09 2.90 -1.25
CA GLU A 344 5.17 2.70 -2.38
C GLU A 344 3.81 3.36 -2.12
N VAL A 345 3.23 3.17 -0.91
CA VAL A 345 1.92 3.76 -0.57
C VAL A 345 1.97 5.28 -0.47
N GLN A 346 3.09 5.87 -0.04
CA GLN A 346 3.27 7.32 -0.04
C GLN A 346 3.40 7.88 -1.46
N ALA A 347 4.10 7.18 -2.35
CA ALA A 347 4.26 7.58 -3.74
C ALA A 347 2.93 7.59 -4.52
N VAL A 348 2.01 6.68 -4.20
CA VAL A 348 0.67 6.63 -4.85
C VAL A 348 -0.13 7.92 -4.61
N ASN A 349 0.08 8.62 -3.50
CA ASN A 349 -0.63 9.87 -3.20
C ASN A 349 0.04 11.13 -3.76
N SER A 350 1.26 11.04 -4.30
CA SER A 350 2.05 12.21 -4.71
C SER A 350 2.13 12.46 -6.22
N VAL A 351 1.49 11.63 -7.05
CA VAL A 351 1.56 11.78 -8.52
C VAL A 351 0.39 12.61 -9.04
N PHE A 352 0.54 13.93 -9.06
CA PHE A 352 -0.34 14.82 -9.82
C PHE A 352 0.48 15.68 -10.78
N SER A 353 0.35 15.38 -12.08
CA SER A 353 0.78 16.27 -13.16
C SER A 353 -0.45 17.00 -13.68
N SER A 354 -0.46 18.34 -13.59
CA SER A 354 -1.48 19.16 -14.22
C SER A 354 -1.17 19.30 -15.72
N ALA A 355 -2.18 19.07 -16.57
CA ALA A 355 -2.08 19.44 -17.98
C ALA A 355 -2.29 20.95 -18.10
N SER A 356 -1.31 21.69 -18.64
CA SER A 356 -1.46 23.11 -18.94
C SER A 356 -1.82 23.30 -20.41
N LEU A 357 -2.89 24.06 -20.66
CA LEU A 357 -3.25 24.60 -21.96
C LEU A 357 -2.75 26.05 -22.01
N PRO A 358 -1.75 26.40 -22.83
CA PRO A 358 -1.41 27.80 -23.02
C PRO A 358 -2.54 28.49 -23.80
N VAL A 359 -3.40 29.23 -23.09
CA VAL A 359 -4.38 30.13 -23.70
C VAL A 359 -3.70 31.48 -23.91
N SER A 360 -3.28 31.77 -25.14
CA SER A 360 -2.82 33.10 -25.52
C SER A 360 -4.01 33.97 -25.91
N VAL A 361 -4.28 35.02 -25.13
CA VAL A 361 -5.32 36.03 -25.43
C VAL A 361 -4.94 36.98 -26.58
N ASN A 362 -3.71 36.92 -27.10
CA ASN A 362 -3.19 37.82 -28.14
C ASN A 362 -3.03 37.19 -29.53
N ALA A 363 -3.38 35.90 -29.71
CA ALA A 363 -3.30 35.22 -31.00
C ALA A 363 -4.71 34.88 -31.53
N GLN A 364 -5.47 35.91 -31.91
CA GLN A 364 -6.70 35.71 -32.70
C GLN A 364 -6.30 35.18 -34.09
N GLY A 365 -6.38 33.86 -34.30
CA GLY A 365 -6.40 33.31 -35.66
C GLY A 365 -5.89 31.88 -35.88
N THR A 366 -5.11 31.29 -34.97
CA THR A 366 -4.64 29.90 -35.14
C THR A 366 -4.56 29.18 -33.79
N TYR A 367 -5.61 28.44 -33.46
CA TYR A 367 -5.61 27.49 -32.35
C TYR A 367 -4.83 26.24 -32.77
N LEU A 368 -3.75 25.92 -32.06
CA LEU A 368 -3.04 24.65 -32.26
C LEU A 368 -3.59 23.64 -31.26
N ASN A 369 -4.16 22.53 -31.75
CA ASN A 369 -4.55 21.39 -30.93
C ASN A 369 -3.28 20.73 -30.38
N GLN A 370 -2.77 21.24 -29.26
CA GLN A 370 -1.51 20.86 -28.64
C GLN A 370 -1.69 20.85 -27.12
N ILE A 371 -1.55 19.67 -26.51
CA ILE A 371 -1.68 19.46 -25.07
C ILE A 371 -0.33 19.04 -24.54
N PHE A 372 0.20 19.76 -23.56
CA PHE A 372 1.49 19.46 -22.95
C PHE A 372 1.29 18.85 -21.57
N LEU A 373 1.93 17.70 -21.34
CA LEU A 373 1.84 16.96 -20.08
C LEU A 373 3.26 16.69 -19.54
N GLY A 374 3.56 17.27 -18.38
CA GLY A 374 4.85 17.05 -17.70
C GLY A 374 4.84 15.75 -16.91
N MET A 375 5.57 14.73 -17.35
CA MET A 375 5.67 13.45 -16.65
C MET A 375 6.95 13.41 -15.82
N PHE A 376 6.89 13.94 -14.59
CA PHE A 376 8.02 13.97 -13.66
C PHE A 376 7.75 13.05 -12.48
N ARG A 377 8.76 12.24 -12.12
CA ARG A 377 8.71 11.41 -10.91
C ARG A 377 9.60 12.03 -9.82
N PRO A 378 9.15 12.07 -8.56
CA PRO A 378 10.01 12.40 -7.44
C PRO A 378 11.21 11.47 -7.42
N ASP A 379 12.38 12.02 -7.10
CA ASP A 379 13.58 11.22 -6.92
C ASP A 379 13.44 10.32 -5.68
N GLY A 380 13.90 9.07 -5.77
CA GLY A 380 13.78 8.08 -4.69
C GLY A 380 14.52 8.45 -3.40
N SER A 381 15.40 9.45 -3.44
CA SER A 381 16.09 10.03 -2.29
C SER A 381 15.59 11.42 -1.90
N ALA A 382 14.43 11.85 -2.42
CA ALA A 382 13.84 13.18 -2.23
C ALA A 382 14.77 14.34 -2.68
N SER A 383 15.65 14.09 -3.65
CA SER A 383 16.49 15.14 -4.23
C SER A 383 15.64 16.20 -4.96
N PRO A 384 16.03 17.50 -4.94
CA PRO A 384 15.26 18.59 -5.56
C PRO A 384 15.07 18.48 -7.08
N ARG A 385 15.76 17.54 -7.73
CA ARG A 385 15.72 17.32 -9.18
C ARG A 385 14.86 16.11 -9.48
N TRP A 386 13.71 16.34 -10.11
CA TRP A 386 12.82 15.27 -10.56
C TRP A 386 13.16 14.90 -12.00
N LEU A 387 13.47 13.62 -12.23
CA LEU A 387 13.70 13.11 -13.58
C LEU A 387 12.34 12.90 -14.26
N GLY A 388 12.22 13.38 -15.49
CA GLY A 388 10.97 13.30 -16.22
C GLY A 388 11.05 13.89 -17.62
N ASN A 389 9.95 13.77 -18.36
CA ASN A 389 9.84 14.23 -19.74
C ASN A 389 8.56 15.02 -19.95
N LEU A 390 8.61 16.05 -20.79
CA LEU A 390 7.43 16.73 -21.31
C LEU A 390 6.90 15.96 -22.53
N LYS A 391 5.63 15.60 -22.51
CA LYS A 391 4.96 14.91 -23.63
C LYS A 391 3.94 15.83 -24.28
N GLN A 392 3.78 15.71 -25.60
CA GLN A 392 2.77 16.41 -26.36
C GLN A 392 1.73 15.42 -26.87
N TYR A 393 0.46 15.73 -26.64
CA TYR A 393 -0.72 15.02 -27.13
C TYR A 393 -1.67 15.98 -27.85
N LYS A 394 -2.76 15.45 -28.40
CA LYS A 394 -3.81 16.22 -29.07
C LYS A 394 -5.17 15.74 -28.62
N PHE A 395 -6.21 16.55 -28.76
CA PHE A 395 -7.57 16.05 -28.71
C PHE A 395 -7.92 15.30 -30.00
N ILE A 396 -8.60 14.17 -29.86
CA ILE A 396 -9.24 13.41 -30.93
C ILE A 396 -10.74 13.29 -30.65
N LEU A 397 -11.53 13.13 -31.70
CA LEU A 397 -12.94 12.81 -31.60
C LEU A 397 -13.13 11.30 -31.76
N GLU A 398 -13.70 10.67 -30.76
CA GLU A 398 -14.06 9.26 -30.80
C GLU A 398 -15.56 9.13 -31.08
N TYR A 399 -15.89 8.36 -32.12
CA TYR A 399 -17.27 8.13 -32.57
C TYR A 399 -17.73 6.74 -32.13
N PRO A 400 -18.95 6.59 -31.57
CA PRO A 400 -19.49 5.29 -31.16
C PRO A 400 -19.62 4.28 -32.31
N ASP A 401 -19.86 4.76 -33.52
CA ASP A 401 -19.83 3.98 -34.76
C ASP A 401 -18.83 4.63 -35.73
N PRO A 402 -17.59 4.12 -35.81
CA PRO A 402 -16.57 4.65 -36.73
C PRO A 402 -16.94 4.50 -38.21
N SER A 403 -17.83 3.56 -38.54
CA SER A 403 -18.27 3.31 -39.93
C SER A 403 -19.33 4.29 -40.41
N ASN A 404 -19.98 5.00 -39.47
CA ASN A 404 -20.96 6.04 -39.74
C ASN A 404 -20.86 7.18 -38.69
N PRO A 405 -19.88 8.10 -38.85
CA PRO A 405 -19.59 9.11 -37.84
C PRO A 405 -20.70 10.16 -37.72
N ASP A 406 -21.41 10.14 -36.59
CA ASP A 406 -22.37 11.19 -36.20
C ASP A 406 -21.66 12.26 -35.33
N PRO A 407 -21.48 13.50 -35.81
CA PRO A 407 -20.79 14.56 -35.07
C PRO A 407 -21.49 14.94 -33.76
N ASN A 408 -22.79 14.66 -33.62
CA ASN A 408 -23.52 14.94 -32.37
C ASN A 408 -23.30 13.87 -31.29
N LYS A 409 -22.65 12.76 -31.63
CA LYS A 409 -22.36 11.65 -30.71
C LYS A 409 -20.86 11.46 -30.47
N ALA A 410 -20.03 12.35 -31.01
CA ALA A 410 -18.58 12.30 -30.83
C ALA A 410 -18.21 12.65 -29.39
N THR A 411 -17.29 11.90 -28.80
CA THR A 411 -16.70 12.21 -27.49
C THR A 411 -15.28 12.72 -27.68
N LEU A 412 -14.92 13.76 -26.91
CA LEU A 412 -13.57 14.31 -26.94
C LEU A 412 -12.64 13.44 -26.08
N LYS A 413 -11.55 12.94 -26.66
CA LYS A 413 -10.54 12.13 -25.97
C LYS A 413 -9.15 12.71 -26.17
N LEU A 414 -8.25 12.42 -25.23
CA LEU A 414 -6.83 12.64 -25.45
C LEU A 414 -6.31 11.59 -26.41
N GLY A 415 -5.72 12.00 -27.52
CA GLY A 415 -5.15 11.14 -28.55
C GLY A 415 -3.63 11.19 -28.58
N ASP A 416 -3.05 10.04 -28.87
CA ASP A 416 -1.62 9.88 -29.09
C ASP A 416 -1.21 10.27 -30.53
N SER A 417 0.07 10.13 -30.85
CA SER A 417 0.61 10.46 -32.19
C SER A 417 0.16 9.51 -33.30
N ASN A 418 -0.39 8.35 -32.97
CA ASN A 418 -0.95 7.38 -33.90
C ASN A 418 -2.45 7.62 -34.14
N GLY A 419 -3.08 8.53 -33.37
CA GLY A 419 -4.51 8.81 -33.45
C GLY A 419 -5.37 7.95 -32.53
N ASP A 420 -4.75 7.14 -31.67
CA ASP A 420 -5.44 6.29 -30.71
C ASP A 420 -5.67 7.02 -29.38
N PRO A 421 -6.70 6.65 -28.58
CA PRO A 421 -6.87 7.18 -27.23
C PRO A 421 -5.63 6.97 -26.37
N ALA A 422 -5.05 8.06 -25.86
CA ALA A 422 -3.86 8.05 -25.03
C ALA A 422 -4.14 7.64 -23.58
N ILE A 423 -5.39 7.72 -23.11
CA ILE A 423 -5.79 7.35 -21.74
C ILE A 423 -6.26 5.89 -21.72
N SER A 424 -5.80 5.13 -20.74
CA SER A 424 -6.17 3.74 -20.55
C SER A 424 -7.68 3.56 -20.36
N ALA A 425 -8.25 2.57 -21.04
CA ALA A 425 -9.65 2.16 -20.89
C ALA A 425 -9.97 1.58 -19.49
N ALA A 426 -8.96 1.37 -18.64
CA ALA A 426 -9.12 0.89 -17.27
C ALA A 426 -9.75 1.91 -16.31
N GLY A 427 -10.06 3.13 -16.78
CA GLY A 427 -10.72 4.17 -15.98
C GLY A 427 -9.82 4.84 -14.94
N THR A 428 -8.52 4.61 -15.00
CA THR A 428 -7.55 5.11 -14.02
C THR A 428 -7.02 6.51 -14.29
N GLY A 429 -7.41 7.13 -15.41
CA GLY A 429 -6.87 8.42 -15.86
C GLY A 429 -5.41 8.38 -16.34
N PHE A 430 -4.72 7.22 -16.23
CA PHE A 430 -3.34 7.08 -16.67
C PHE A 430 -3.21 6.96 -18.18
N ILE A 431 -2.09 7.49 -18.70
CA ILE A 431 -1.68 7.28 -20.09
C ILE A 431 -1.41 5.78 -20.31
N THR A 432 -1.97 5.18 -21.36
CA THR A 432 -1.70 3.78 -21.70
C THR A 432 -0.21 3.58 -21.99
N SER A 433 0.35 2.43 -21.60
CA SER A 433 1.76 2.11 -21.84
C SER A 433 2.14 2.07 -23.33
N THR A 434 1.14 1.95 -24.20
CA THR A 434 1.29 1.94 -25.65
C THR A 434 1.22 3.33 -26.30
N ALA A 435 0.82 4.37 -25.56
CA ALA A 435 0.62 5.71 -26.13
C ALA A 435 1.95 6.38 -26.47
N VAL A 436 2.04 6.91 -27.68
CA VAL A 436 3.23 7.60 -28.19
C VAL A 436 2.98 9.10 -28.28
N SER A 437 3.81 9.91 -27.62
CA SER A 437 3.75 11.38 -27.70
C SER A 437 4.15 11.88 -29.09
N TYR A 438 3.60 13.01 -29.52
CA TYR A 438 3.93 13.68 -30.80
C TYR A 438 5.40 14.15 -30.89
N TRP A 439 6.11 14.16 -29.76
CA TRP A 439 7.55 14.49 -29.69
C TRP A 439 8.47 13.28 -29.62
N THR A 440 7.91 12.07 -29.62
CA THR A 440 8.66 10.83 -29.49
C THR A 440 8.29 9.87 -30.60
N LYS A 441 9.17 8.92 -30.90
CA LYS A 441 8.84 7.76 -31.73
C LYS A 441 8.92 6.52 -30.85
N LYS A 442 8.09 5.52 -31.12
CA LYS A 442 8.18 4.23 -30.45
C LYS A 442 9.53 3.60 -30.81
N ASP A 443 10.37 3.37 -29.82
CA ASP A 443 11.57 2.58 -30.03
C ASP A 443 11.16 1.11 -30.16
N THR A 444 11.39 0.53 -31.33
CA THR A 444 11.13 -0.88 -31.62
C THR A 444 12.41 -1.71 -31.59
N ALA A 445 13.55 -1.10 -31.32
CA ALA A 445 14.77 -1.81 -31.01
C ALA A 445 14.75 -2.18 -29.51
N VAL A 446 14.73 -3.48 -29.25
CA VAL A 446 14.93 -4.05 -27.91
C VAL A 446 16.42 -4.03 -27.57
#